data_AF-A0A6A1QEM9-F1
#
_entry.id   AF-A0A6A1QEM9-F1
#
_cell.length_a   1.000
_cell.length_b   1.000
_cell.length_c   1.000
_cell.angle_alpha   90.00
_cell.angle_beta   90.00
_cell.angle_gamma   90.00
#
_symmetry.space_group_name_H-M   'P 1'
#
loop_
_entity.id
_entity.type
_entity.pdbx_description
1 polymer ?
#
loop_
_entity_poly.entity_id
_entity_poly.type
_entity_poly.pdbx_seq_one_letter_code
_entity_poly.pdbx_strand_id
1 'polypeptide(L)'
;VVLVTDGCLGIGRGSLRHSLATHSQRSESNRFPLPFPFPSKLYIMCMANLEELQSTDSLDCLERLIDLNNGEGQIFTIDGPLCLKNVQSMFGKLIDLAYTPFHAVLKCGHLTADVQVFPRPEPFVVDEEIDPIPKVINTDLEIVGFIDIADISSPPVLSRHLVLPIALNKEGDEVGTGITDDNEDENSANQIAGKIPNFCVLLHGSLKVEGMVAIVQLGPEWHGMLYSQADSKKKSNLMMSLFEPGPEPLPWLGKMAQLGPIS
;
A
#
# COMPACT_ATOMS: atom_id res chain seq x y z
N VAL A 1 4.44 5.81 9.97
CA VAL A 1 4.92 5.82 11.38
C VAL A 1 3.72 6.12 12.26
N VAL A 2 3.47 5.31 13.28
CA VAL A 2 2.37 5.54 14.24
C VAL A 2 2.99 5.93 15.58
N LEU A 3 2.80 7.20 15.97
CA LEU A 3 3.22 7.73 17.26
C LEU A 3 2.00 7.77 18.19
N VAL A 4 2.06 7.07 19.32
CA VAL A 4 1.01 7.10 20.34
C VAL A 4 1.54 7.87 21.56
N THR A 5 0.88 8.96 21.93
CA THR A 5 1.32 9.85 23.03
C THR A 5 0.13 10.59 23.61
N ASP A 6 0.19 10.97 24.89
CA ASP A 6 -0.78 11.86 25.54
C ASP A 6 -0.55 13.35 25.21
N GLY A 7 0.53 13.69 24.50
CA GLY A 7 0.88 15.08 24.22
C GLY A 7 1.53 15.80 25.40
N CYS A 8 1.86 15.11 26.50
CA CYS A 8 2.63 15.69 27.61
C CYS A 8 4.12 15.72 27.28
N LEU A 9 4.52 16.69 26.45
CA LEU A 9 5.85 16.75 25.82
C LEU A 9 6.97 17.30 26.73
N GLY A 10 6.64 17.60 27.99
CA GLY A 10 7.57 18.13 29.00
C GLY A 10 8.11 19.53 28.68
N ILE A 11 9.04 19.99 29.52
CA ILE A 11 9.74 21.28 29.37
C ILE A 11 11.26 21.10 29.44
N GLY A 12 12.00 22.02 28.81
CA GLY A 12 13.46 22.05 28.88
C GLY A 12 14.15 21.12 27.87
N ARG A 13 15.40 20.75 28.18
CA ARG A 13 16.26 19.98 27.28
C ARG A 13 15.68 18.57 27.08
N GLY A 14 15.36 18.22 25.83
CA GLY A 14 14.71 16.95 25.48
C GLY A 14 13.20 17.03 25.27
N SER A 15 12.56 18.16 25.65
CA SER A 15 11.16 18.39 25.29
C SER A 15 11.01 18.62 23.78
N LEU A 16 9.81 18.34 23.26
CA LEU A 16 9.49 18.59 21.86
C LEU A 16 9.57 20.08 21.54
N ARG A 17 9.00 20.92 22.41
CA ARG A 17 9.00 22.38 22.25
C ARG A 17 10.42 22.94 22.11
N HIS A 18 11.35 22.51 22.96
CA HIS A 18 12.75 22.91 22.86
C HIS A 18 13.40 22.42 21.56
N SER A 19 13.08 21.19 21.14
CA SER A 19 13.62 20.59 19.93
C SER A 19 13.15 21.29 18.65
N LEU A 20 11.87 21.71 18.61
CA LEU A 20 11.29 22.50 17.53
C LEU A 20 11.88 23.92 17.50
N ALA A 21 12.03 24.57 18.66
CA ALA A 21 12.60 25.92 18.74
C ALA A 21 14.08 25.98 18.30
N THR A 22 14.84 24.91 18.53
CA THR A 22 16.27 24.82 18.17
C THR A 22 16.50 24.18 16.80
N HIS A 23 15.45 23.87 16.04
CA HIS A 23 15.51 23.14 14.77
C HIS A 23 16.50 23.78 13.77
N SER A 24 16.40 25.09 13.57
CA SER A 24 17.24 25.84 12.62
C SER A 24 18.71 26.00 13.03
N GLN A 25 19.03 25.71 14.29
CA GLN A 25 20.38 25.89 14.85
C GLN A 25 21.19 24.58 14.87
N ARG A 26 20.59 23.48 14.42
CA ARG A 26 21.20 22.15 14.44
C ARG A 26 22.21 21.98 13.31
N SER A 27 23.40 21.46 13.66
CA SER A 27 24.43 21.05 12.71
C SER A 27 24.07 19.73 12.02
N GLU A 28 24.81 19.36 10.97
CA GLU A 28 24.62 18.09 10.27
C GLU A 28 24.70 16.86 11.19
N SER A 29 25.55 16.92 12.22
CA SER A 29 25.73 15.86 13.22
C SER A 29 24.56 15.68 14.17
N ASN A 30 23.60 16.61 14.22
CA ASN A 30 22.42 16.53 15.10
C ASN A 30 21.15 17.08 14.41
N ARG A 31 21.00 16.79 13.11
CA ARG A 31 19.83 17.20 12.33
C ARG A 31 18.54 16.71 12.98
N PHE A 32 17.48 17.47 12.77
CA PHE A 32 16.16 17.03 13.20
C PHE A 32 15.74 15.80 12.38
N PRO A 33 15.06 14.80 12.97
CA PRO A 33 14.72 13.56 12.27
C PRO A 33 13.68 13.71 11.15
N LEU A 34 12.97 14.84 11.11
CA LEU A 34 11.95 15.15 10.11
C LEU A 34 12.46 16.18 9.09
N PRO A 35 12.10 16.05 7.80
CA PRO A 35 11.29 14.96 7.23
C PRO A 35 12.05 13.62 7.24
N PHE A 36 11.31 12.52 7.30
CA PHE A 36 11.95 11.20 7.22
C PHE A 36 12.68 11.03 5.87
N PRO A 37 13.81 10.32 5.83
CA PRO A 37 14.57 10.10 4.59
C PRO A 37 13.94 9.06 3.65
N PHE A 38 12.75 8.57 3.97
CA PHE A 38 11.99 7.58 3.19
C PHE A 38 10.53 8.03 3.07
N PRO A 39 9.81 7.61 2.01
CA PRO A 39 8.38 7.89 1.88
C PRO A 39 7.63 7.45 3.13
N SER A 40 6.94 8.37 3.78
CA SER A 40 6.36 8.12 5.11
C SER A 40 5.14 8.98 5.38
N LYS A 41 4.17 8.41 6.09
CA LYS A 41 3.04 9.12 6.68
C LYS A 41 3.19 9.08 8.20
N LEU A 42 3.16 10.24 8.87
CA LEU A 42 3.27 10.36 10.31
C LEU A 42 1.87 10.48 10.94
N TYR A 43 1.37 9.37 11.51
CA TYR A 43 0.11 9.34 12.22
C TYR A 43 0.34 9.51 13.72
N ILE A 44 -0.28 10.52 14.33
CA ILE A 44 -0.13 10.83 15.75
C ILE A 44 -1.45 10.55 16.45
N MET A 45 -1.47 9.51 17.29
CA MET A 45 -2.63 9.08 18.07
C MET A 45 -2.56 9.73 19.45
N CYS A 46 -3.43 10.70 19.70
CA CYS A 46 -3.40 11.48 20.95
C CYS A 46 -4.23 10.81 22.04
N MET A 47 -3.59 10.36 23.11
CA MET A 47 -4.22 9.80 24.31
C MET A 47 -4.71 10.89 25.28
N ALA A 48 -5.23 11.97 24.73
CA ALA A 48 -5.79 13.12 25.41
C ALA A 48 -6.94 13.68 24.56
N ASN A 49 -7.89 14.37 25.19
CA ASN A 49 -8.96 15.03 24.44
C ASN A 49 -8.47 16.35 23.82
N LEU A 50 -9.23 16.88 22.86
CA LEU A 50 -8.84 18.09 22.14
C LEU A 50 -8.67 19.31 23.08
N GLU A 51 -9.53 19.44 24.08
CA GLU A 51 -9.53 20.54 25.04
C GLU A 51 -8.23 20.57 25.88
N GLU A 52 -7.77 19.40 26.34
CA GLU A 52 -6.54 19.25 27.11
C GLU A 52 -5.29 19.62 26.28
N LEU A 53 -5.23 19.14 25.03
CA LEU A 53 -4.12 19.43 24.12
C LEU A 53 -4.04 20.92 23.74
N GLN A 54 -5.20 21.57 23.56
CA GLN A 54 -5.28 23.00 23.27
C GLN A 54 -4.91 23.86 24.49
N SER A 55 -5.26 23.42 25.70
CA SER A 55 -4.96 24.15 26.92
C SER A 55 -3.44 24.25 27.22
N THR A 56 -2.64 23.34 26.66
CA THR A 56 -1.22 23.18 26.97
C THR A 56 -0.26 23.55 25.82
N ASP A 57 -0.76 24.06 24.68
CA ASP A 57 0.05 24.35 23.47
C ASP A 57 0.72 23.08 22.89
N SER A 58 0.26 21.90 23.32
CA SER A 58 0.79 20.61 22.88
C SER A 58 0.31 20.25 21.47
N LEU A 59 -0.93 20.63 21.14
CA LEU A 59 -1.49 20.38 19.80
C LEU A 59 -0.64 21.05 18.71
N ASP A 60 -0.33 22.33 18.87
CA ASP A 60 0.48 23.11 17.93
C ASP A 60 1.87 22.49 17.71
N CYS A 61 2.48 21.95 18.79
CA CYS A 61 3.76 21.25 18.69
C CYS A 61 3.64 19.95 17.88
N LEU A 62 2.54 19.21 18.02
CA LEU A 62 2.30 17.97 17.27
C LEU A 62 1.96 18.27 15.81
N GLU A 63 1.16 19.30 15.53
CA GLU A 63 0.86 19.78 14.17
C GLU A 63 2.14 20.16 13.45
N ARG A 64 3.06 20.83 14.15
CA ARG A 64 4.35 21.20 13.59
C ARG A 64 5.20 20.01 13.18
N LEU A 65 5.03 18.83 13.78
CA LEU A 65 5.73 17.63 13.34
C LEU A 65 5.22 17.14 11.99
N ILE A 66 3.92 17.25 11.72
CA ILE A 66 3.36 16.90 10.42
C ILE A 66 3.86 17.88 9.36
N ASP A 67 3.88 19.18 9.64
CA ASP A 67 4.45 20.19 8.73
C ASP A 67 5.90 19.88 8.38
N LEU A 68 6.73 19.53 9.39
CA LEU A 68 8.13 19.17 9.18
C LEU A 68 8.30 17.85 8.42
N ASN A 69 7.26 17.02 8.36
CA ASN A 69 7.20 15.83 7.51
C ASN A 69 6.52 16.13 6.16
N ASN A 70 6.61 17.37 5.66
CA ASN A 70 6.02 17.83 4.40
C ASN A 70 4.49 17.73 4.31
N GLY A 71 3.80 17.73 5.46
CA GLY A 71 2.35 17.54 5.51
C GLY A 71 1.90 16.08 5.40
N GLU A 72 2.83 15.12 5.24
CA GLU A 72 2.50 13.70 5.08
C GLU A 72 2.19 13.06 6.44
N GLY A 73 0.92 13.03 6.81
CA GLY A 73 0.47 12.48 8.08
C GLY A 73 -0.91 12.98 8.51
N GLN A 74 -1.35 12.55 9.69
CA GLN A 74 -2.58 13.04 10.30
C GLN A 74 -2.51 12.91 11.83
N ILE A 75 -3.01 13.94 12.54
CA ILE A 75 -3.26 13.86 13.98
C ILE A 75 -4.66 13.31 14.20
N PHE A 76 -4.76 12.36 15.11
CA PHE A 76 -6.01 11.81 15.59
C PHE A 76 -6.23 12.22 17.05
N THR A 77 -7.27 13.02 17.29
CA THR A 77 -7.72 13.43 18.63
C THR A 77 -9.06 12.77 18.98
N ILE A 78 -9.39 12.79 20.27
CA ILE A 78 -10.70 12.34 20.76
C ILE A 78 -11.62 13.55 20.88
N ASP A 79 -12.75 13.47 20.18
CA ASP A 79 -13.88 14.38 20.39
C ASP A 79 -14.75 13.84 21.54
N GLY A 80 -14.69 14.49 22.70
CA GLY A 80 -15.39 14.08 23.92
C GLY A 80 -14.51 13.39 24.97
N PRO A 81 -15.09 12.56 25.87
CA PRO A 81 -14.36 11.99 26.99
C PRO A 81 -13.33 10.94 26.52
N LEU A 82 -12.15 10.98 27.12
CA LEU A 82 -11.14 9.93 26.94
C LEU A 82 -11.65 8.62 27.56
N CYS A 83 -12.05 7.69 26.70
CA CYS A 83 -12.53 6.37 27.11
C CYS A 83 -12.20 5.31 26.04
N LEU A 84 -12.24 4.03 26.43
CA LEU A 84 -11.90 2.92 25.55
C LEU A 84 -12.67 2.95 24.21
N LYS A 85 -13.98 3.23 24.24
CA LYS A 85 -14.82 3.31 23.05
C LYS A 85 -14.30 4.35 22.05
N ASN A 86 -13.92 5.52 22.53
CA ASN A 86 -13.46 6.60 21.68
C ASN A 86 -12.05 6.36 21.15
N VAL A 87 -11.18 5.72 21.94
CA VAL A 87 -9.86 5.25 21.49
C VAL A 87 -10.02 4.19 20.39
N GLN A 88 -10.92 3.20 20.58
CA GLN A 88 -11.22 2.20 19.55
C GLN A 88 -11.71 2.86 18.25
N SER A 89 -12.62 3.83 18.34
CA SER A 89 -13.08 4.60 17.18
C SER A 89 -11.94 5.35 16.48
N MET A 90 -11.04 5.97 17.25
CA MET A 90 -9.86 6.67 16.72
C MET A 90 -8.93 5.73 15.95
N PHE A 91 -8.61 4.57 16.51
CA PHE A 91 -7.78 3.57 15.83
C PHE A 91 -8.52 2.92 14.64
N GLY A 92 -9.84 2.77 14.71
CA GLY A 92 -10.67 2.36 13.57
C GLY A 92 -10.48 3.29 12.37
N LYS A 93 -10.54 4.62 12.58
CA LYS A 93 -10.27 5.60 11.53
C LYS A 93 -8.85 5.47 10.94
N LEU A 94 -7.84 5.16 11.75
CA LEU A 94 -6.48 4.91 11.26
C LEU A 94 -6.43 3.63 10.40
N ILE A 95 -7.10 2.57 10.82
CA ILE A 95 -7.18 1.31 10.08
C ILE A 95 -7.81 1.55 8.70
N ASP A 96 -8.96 2.24 8.67
CA ASP A 96 -9.67 2.56 7.43
C ASP A 96 -8.86 3.47 6.50
N LEU A 97 -8.03 4.36 7.07
CA LEU A 97 -7.21 5.28 6.28
C LEU A 97 -5.97 4.60 5.68
N ALA A 98 -5.26 3.79 6.47
CA ALA A 98 -3.88 3.40 6.18
C ALA A 98 -3.67 1.89 6.01
N TYR A 99 -4.63 1.06 6.43
CA TYR A 99 -4.47 -0.39 6.51
C TYR A 99 -5.56 -1.16 5.75
N THR A 100 -6.49 -0.48 5.09
CA THR A 100 -7.48 -1.14 4.22
C THR A 100 -6.77 -1.85 3.06
N PRO A 101 -7.00 -3.16 2.90
CA PRO A 101 -6.39 -3.92 1.80
C PRO A 101 -6.85 -3.40 0.44
N PHE A 102 -6.07 -3.68 -0.60
CA PHE A 102 -6.46 -3.37 -1.98
C PHE A 102 -6.95 -4.64 -2.65
N HIS A 103 -8.24 -4.69 -2.94
CA HIS A 103 -8.88 -5.79 -3.66
C HIS A 103 -9.04 -5.46 -5.14
N ALA A 104 -8.82 -6.47 -5.96
CA ALA A 104 -8.90 -6.40 -7.41
C ALA A 104 -9.39 -7.74 -7.97
N VAL A 105 -9.76 -7.74 -9.25
CA VAL A 105 -10.10 -8.92 -10.01
C VAL A 105 -9.01 -9.13 -11.06
N LEU A 106 -8.27 -10.23 -10.94
CA LEU A 106 -7.29 -10.64 -11.93
C LEU A 106 -7.98 -11.38 -13.06
N LYS A 107 -7.78 -10.94 -14.31
CA LYS A 107 -8.47 -11.47 -15.49
C LYS A 107 -7.48 -11.86 -16.59
N CYS A 108 -7.74 -12.98 -17.25
CA CYS A 108 -7.11 -13.38 -18.51
C CYS A 108 -8.18 -13.97 -19.43
N GLY A 109 -8.78 -13.11 -20.27
CA GLY A 109 -10.00 -13.46 -21.01
C GLY A 109 -11.13 -13.83 -20.04
N HIS A 110 -11.61 -15.07 -20.11
CA HIS A 110 -12.68 -15.57 -19.23
C HIS A 110 -12.17 -16.20 -17.93
N LEU A 111 -10.85 -16.33 -17.73
CA LEU A 111 -10.29 -16.81 -16.48
C LEU A 111 -10.18 -15.66 -15.49
N THR A 112 -10.79 -15.81 -14.31
CA THR A 112 -10.85 -14.74 -13.31
C THR A 112 -10.52 -15.26 -11.92
N ALA A 113 -9.93 -14.41 -11.08
CA ALA A 113 -9.82 -14.64 -9.64
C ALA A 113 -9.88 -13.30 -8.89
N ASP A 114 -10.58 -13.30 -7.76
CA ASP A 114 -10.51 -12.21 -6.80
C ASP A 114 -9.16 -12.27 -6.09
N VAL A 115 -8.49 -11.12 -6.00
CA VAL A 115 -7.15 -11.01 -5.45
C VAL A 115 -6.98 -9.82 -4.53
N GLN A 116 -6.05 -9.97 -3.60
CA GLN A 116 -5.47 -8.89 -2.82
C GLN A 116 -4.10 -8.54 -3.40
N VAL A 117 -3.86 -7.23 -3.60
CA VAL A 117 -2.55 -6.70 -4.00
C VAL A 117 -1.87 -6.11 -2.76
N PHE A 118 -0.71 -6.67 -2.38
CA PHE A 118 -0.02 -6.30 -1.15
C PHE A 118 1.47 -5.94 -1.37
N PRO A 119 1.98 -4.82 -0.84
CA PRO A 119 1.25 -3.77 -0.14
C PRO A 119 0.27 -3.05 -1.08
N ARG A 120 -0.68 -2.28 -0.55
CA ARG A 120 -1.56 -1.42 -1.37
C ARG A 120 -0.68 -0.51 -2.24
N PRO A 121 -0.89 -0.47 -3.58
CA PRO A 121 -0.17 0.46 -4.45
C PRO A 121 -0.45 1.91 -4.05
N GLU A 122 0.61 2.70 -3.86
CA GLU A 122 0.47 4.15 -3.68
C GLU A 122 0.13 4.79 -5.04
N PRO A 123 -0.73 5.84 -5.06
CA PRO A 123 -1.02 6.56 -6.29
C PRO A 123 0.25 7.17 -6.89
N PHE A 124 0.38 7.09 -8.22
CA PHE A 124 1.47 7.72 -8.94
C PHE A 124 1.09 9.14 -9.36
N VAL A 125 1.90 10.13 -8.99
CA VAL A 125 1.67 11.52 -9.37
C VAL A 125 2.60 11.89 -10.52
N VAL A 126 2.03 12.25 -11.67
CA VAL A 126 2.80 12.75 -12.82
C VAL A 126 3.06 14.25 -12.60
N ASP A 127 4.32 14.65 -12.60
CA ASP A 127 4.76 16.05 -12.35
C ASP A 127 4.66 16.95 -13.60
N GLU A 128 3.70 16.64 -14.49
CA GLU A 128 3.46 17.36 -15.74
C GLU A 128 2.15 18.17 -15.61
N GLU A 129 2.30 19.47 -15.33
CA GLU A 129 1.30 20.55 -15.39
C GLU A 129 0.37 20.80 -14.16
N ILE A 130 -0.23 22.01 -14.20
CA ILE A 130 -0.82 22.90 -13.18
C ILE A 130 -1.72 22.28 -12.10
N ASP A 131 -2.09 21.01 -12.18
CA ASP A 131 -2.79 20.27 -11.12
C ASP A 131 -2.37 18.79 -11.14
N PRO A 132 -1.54 18.31 -10.20
CA PRO A 132 -1.09 16.92 -10.17
C PRO A 132 -2.28 15.96 -9.97
N ILE A 133 -2.60 15.16 -11.00
CA ILE A 133 -3.67 14.16 -10.93
C ILE A 133 -3.05 12.82 -10.49
N PRO A 134 -3.41 12.28 -9.30
CA PRO A 134 -2.93 10.99 -8.87
C PRO A 134 -3.53 9.87 -9.73
N LYS A 135 -2.67 9.06 -10.35
CA LYS A 135 -3.06 7.84 -11.07
C LYS A 135 -3.10 6.66 -10.10
N VAL A 136 -4.24 6.00 -10.06
CA VAL A 136 -4.45 4.75 -9.30
C VAL A 136 -4.61 3.61 -10.29
N ILE A 137 -4.11 2.42 -9.95
CA ILE A 137 -4.29 1.25 -10.79
C ILE A 137 -5.76 0.82 -10.84
N ASN A 138 -6.19 0.23 -11.95
CA ASN A 138 -7.50 -0.36 -12.11
C ASN A 138 -7.74 -1.49 -11.11
N THR A 139 -8.99 -1.67 -10.71
CA THR A 139 -9.43 -2.84 -9.93
C THR A 139 -9.60 -4.07 -10.81
N ASP A 140 -9.86 -3.90 -12.11
CA ASP A 140 -9.87 -4.97 -13.09
C ASP A 140 -8.47 -5.07 -13.71
N LEU A 141 -7.71 -6.07 -13.28
CA LEU A 141 -6.34 -6.33 -13.71
C LEU A 141 -6.37 -7.28 -14.91
N GLU A 142 -6.48 -6.70 -16.12
CA GLU A 142 -6.56 -7.47 -17.36
C GLU A 142 -5.18 -7.85 -17.89
N ILE A 143 -4.95 -9.14 -18.05
CA ILE A 143 -3.78 -9.68 -18.74
C ILE A 143 -3.99 -9.53 -20.24
N VAL A 144 -3.07 -8.84 -20.90
CA VAL A 144 -3.13 -8.51 -22.33
C VAL A 144 -2.14 -9.30 -23.19
N GLY A 145 -1.22 -10.03 -22.57
CA GLY A 145 -0.25 -10.85 -23.29
C GLY A 145 0.79 -11.50 -22.38
N PHE A 146 1.67 -12.30 -22.98
CA PHE A 146 2.77 -12.97 -22.30
C PHE A 146 4.07 -12.72 -23.04
N ILE A 147 5.16 -12.56 -22.30
CA ILE A 147 6.51 -12.30 -22.84
C ILE A 147 7.50 -13.19 -22.09
N ASP A 148 8.49 -13.72 -22.80
CA ASP A 148 9.58 -14.49 -22.19
C ASP A 148 10.38 -13.63 -21.21
N ILE A 149 10.84 -14.22 -20.10
CA ILE A 149 11.67 -13.51 -19.11
C ILE A 149 12.96 -12.98 -19.75
N ALA A 150 13.47 -13.65 -20.79
CA ALA A 150 14.65 -13.18 -21.52
C ALA A 150 14.40 -11.85 -22.26
N ASP A 151 13.19 -11.67 -22.81
CA ASP A 151 12.83 -10.49 -23.61
C ASP A 151 12.38 -9.31 -22.75
N ILE A 152 11.65 -9.59 -21.65
CA ILE A 152 11.33 -8.54 -20.67
C ILE A 152 12.60 -8.05 -19.95
N SER A 153 13.62 -8.91 -19.84
CA SER A 153 14.90 -8.64 -19.18
C SER A 153 14.72 -8.32 -17.69
N SER A 154 15.27 -7.19 -17.23
CA SER A 154 15.13 -6.68 -15.86
C SER A 154 14.64 -5.23 -15.90
N PRO A 155 13.34 -5.01 -16.19
CA PRO A 155 12.81 -3.69 -16.43
C PRO A 155 12.87 -2.82 -15.16
N PRO A 156 13.06 -1.50 -15.28
CA PRO A 156 12.81 -0.58 -14.18
C PRO A 156 11.31 -0.62 -13.83
N VAL A 157 11.01 -0.66 -12.53
CA VAL A 157 9.65 -0.76 -12.00
C VAL A 157 9.50 0.20 -10.83
N LEU A 158 8.31 0.78 -10.68
CA LEU A 158 7.99 1.70 -9.58
C LEU A 158 7.95 0.97 -8.23
N SER A 159 7.26 -0.17 -8.21
CA SER A 159 6.98 -0.92 -7.00
C SER A 159 6.65 -2.38 -7.33
N ARG A 160 6.71 -3.23 -6.30
CA ARG A 160 6.44 -4.67 -6.38
C ARG A 160 5.41 -5.07 -5.34
N HIS A 161 4.47 -5.90 -5.75
CA HIS A 161 3.34 -6.31 -4.93
C HIS A 161 3.13 -7.82 -5.05
N LEU A 162 2.81 -8.48 -3.94
CA LEU A 162 2.25 -9.83 -3.95
C LEU A 162 0.82 -9.76 -4.48
N VAL A 163 0.44 -10.77 -5.26
CA VAL A 163 -0.94 -10.97 -5.72
C VAL A 163 -1.43 -12.27 -5.14
N LEU A 164 -2.34 -12.17 -4.18
CA LEU A 164 -2.81 -13.28 -3.36
C LEU A 164 -4.28 -13.54 -3.66
N PRO A 165 -4.72 -14.78 -3.93
CA PRO A 165 -6.13 -15.08 -4.09
C PRO A 165 -6.88 -14.85 -2.78
N ILE A 166 -8.08 -14.28 -2.87
CA ILE A 166 -9.00 -14.13 -1.74
C ILE A 166 -10.25 -14.97 -1.98
N ALA A 167 -10.81 -15.52 -0.91
CA ALA A 167 -12.10 -16.20 -0.96
C ALA A 167 -13.19 -15.17 -0.67
N LEU A 168 -13.90 -14.73 -1.71
CA LEU A 168 -15.10 -13.91 -1.54
C LEU A 168 -16.33 -14.81 -1.47
N ASN A 169 -17.13 -14.64 -0.42
CA ASN A 169 -18.49 -15.18 -0.40
C ASN A 169 -19.41 -14.27 -1.22
N LYS A 170 -20.51 -14.83 -1.74
CA LYS A 170 -21.45 -14.16 -2.68
C LYS A 170 -22.09 -12.85 -2.20
N GLU A 171 -21.84 -12.41 -0.98
CA GLU A 171 -22.32 -11.14 -0.42
C GLU A 171 -21.26 -10.03 -0.36
N GLY A 172 -20.06 -10.25 -0.90
CA GLY A 172 -19.01 -9.21 -0.98
C GLY A 172 -18.31 -8.93 0.35
N ASP A 173 -18.75 -9.54 1.45
CA ASP A 173 -17.98 -9.62 2.68
C ASP A 173 -16.86 -10.66 2.52
N GLU A 174 -15.64 -10.22 2.81
CA GLU A 174 -14.53 -11.13 3.05
C GLU A 174 -14.97 -12.20 4.04
N VAL A 175 -14.47 -13.42 3.86
CA VAL A 175 -14.52 -14.41 4.93
C VAL A 175 -13.63 -13.90 6.07
N GLY A 176 -14.23 -13.08 6.94
CA GLY A 176 -13.84 -12.65 8.27
C GLY A 176 -12.35 -12.38 8.54
N THR A 177 -11.99 -11.11 8.70
CA THR A 177 -10.99 -10.71 9.72
C THR A 177 -11.65 -9.99 10.91
N GLY A 178 -12.98 -10.13 11.03
CA GLY A 178 -13.75 -9.64 12.17
C GLY A 178 -13.38 -10.40 13.43
N ILE A 179 -12.74 -9.72 14.38
CA ILE A 179 -12.37 -10.21 15.70
C ILE A 179 -13.65 -10.65 16.45
N THR A 180 -14.04 -11.91 16.26
CA THR A 180 -14.89 -12.68 17.18
C THR A 180 -14.26 -14.06 17.33
N ASP A 181 -14.29 -14.54 18.56
CA ASP A 181 -13.40 -15.51 19.18
C ASP A 181 -13.70 -16.98 18.77
N ASP A 182 -13.78 -17.28 17.46
CA ASP A 182 -14.12 -18.61 16.94
C ASP A 182 -13.03 -19.15 15.99
N ASN A 183 -11.92 -19.61 16.59
CA ASN A 183 -10.79 -20.28 15.91
C ASN A 183 -11.17 -21.59 15.16
N GLU A 184 -12.43 -22.05 15.22
CA GLU A 184 -12.88 -23.28 14.56
C GLU A 184 -13.39 -23.05 13.13
N ASP A 185 -13.94 -21.86 12.81
CA ASP A 185 -14.59 -21.61 11.51
C ASP A 185 -13.62 -21.16 10.41
N GLU A 186 -12.59 -20.34 10.71
CA GLU A 186 -11.60 -19.90 9.70
C GLU A 186 -10.84 -21.06 9.05
N ASN A 187 -10.54 -22.09 9.85
CA ASN A 187 -9.80 -23.26 9.39
C ASN A 187 -10.66 -24.12 8.44
N SER A 188 -11.99 -24.09 8.62
CA SER A 188 -12.93 -24.78 7.73
C SER A 188 -13.09 -24.03 6.40
N ALA A 189 -13.18 -22.70 6.42
CA ALA A 189 -13.33 -21.88 5.22
C ALA A 189 -12.07 -21.90 4.34
N ASN A 190 -10.88 -21.79 4.94
CA ASN A 190 -9.61 -21.91 4.20
C ASN A 190 -9.42 -23.31 3.59
N GLN A 191 -9.90 -24.36 4.26
CA GLN A 191 -9.88 -25.71 3.69
C GLN A 191 -10.86 -25.90 2.53
N ILE A 192 -12.00 -25.22 2.56
CA ILE A 192 -12.97 -25.23 1.45
C ILE A 192 -12.39 -24.45 0.26
N ALA A 193 -11.90 -23.23 0.50
CA ALA A 193 -11.26 -22.39 -0.51
C ALA A 193 -10.05 -23.08 -1.15
N GLY A 194 -9.22 -23.77 -0.35
CA GLY A 194 -8.04 -24.51 -0.83
C GLY A 194 -8.36 -25.71 -1.72
N LYS A 195 -9.62 -26.19 -1.74
CA LYS A 195 -10.07 -27.26 -2.65
C LYS A 195 -10.67 -26.70 -3.95
N ILE A 196 -10.99 -25.42 -4.00
CA ILE A 196 -11.55 -24.76 -5.18
C ILE A 196 -10.39 -24.38 -6.11
N PRO A 197 -10.41 -24.80 -7.38
CA PRO A 197 -9.39 -24.39 -8.34
C PRO A 197 -9.34 -22.86 -8.46
N ASN A 198 -8.15 -22.28 -8.35
CA ASN A 198 -7.96 -20.84 -8.39
C ASN A 198 -7.01 -20.45 -9.53
N PHE A 199 -7.41 -19.43 -10.30
CA PHE A 199 -6.64 -18.97 -11.45
C PHE A 199 -5.24 -18.48 -11.07
N CYS A 200 -5.05 -17.85 -9.90
CA CYS A 200 -3.72 -17.40 -9.44
C CYS A 200 -2.73 -18.55 -9.28
N VAL A 201 -3.20 -19.72 -8.83
CA VAL A 201 -2.35 -20.92 -8.66
C VAL A 201 -1.92 -21.45 -10.01
N LEU A 202 -2.86 -21.56 -10.96
CA LEU A 202 -2.57 -21.96 -12.34
C LEU A 202 -1.59 -21.00 -13.00
N LEU A 203 -1.89 -19.70 -12.98
CA LEU A 203 -1.07 -18.65 -13.59
C LEU A 203 0.35 -18.64 -13.02
N HIS A 204 0.51 -18.62 -11.70
CA HIS A 204 1.82 -18.67 -11.06
C HIS A 204 2.62 -19.91 -11.46
N GLY A 205 1.98 -21.08 -11.45
CA GLY A 205 2.61 -22.34 -11.84
C GLY A 205 3.12 -22.29 -13.28
N SER A 206 2.27 -21.86 -14.21
CA SER A 206 2.61 -21.73 -15.63
C SER A 206 3.72 -20.71 -15.87
N LEU A 207 3.63 -19.50 -15.31
CA LEU A 207 4.68 -18.47 -15.48
C LEU A 207 6.04 -18.94 -14.98
N LYS A 208 6.06 -19.69 -13.87
CA LYS A 208 7.29 -20.26 -13.31
C LYS A 208 7.91 -21.34 -14.21
N VAL A 209 7.08 -22.27 -14.69
CA VAL A 209 7.54 -23.41 -15.50
C VAL A 209 8.02 -22.95 -16.87
N GLU A 210 7.25 -22.07 -17.51
CA GLU A 210 7.55 -21.58 -18.86
C GLU A 210 8.61 -20.48 -18.87
N GLY A 211 8.94 -19.88 -17.72
CA GLY A 211 9.90 -18.78 -17.66
C GLY A 211 9.39 -17.53 -18.37
N MET A 212 8.10 -17.22 -18.18
CA MET A 212 7.41 -16.08 -18.79
C MET A 212 6.91 -15.08 -17.74
N VAL A 213 6.56 -13.90 -18.23
CA VAL A 213 5.77 -12.89 -17.50
C VAL A 213 4.44 -12.64 -18.23
N ALA A 214 3.40 -12.26 -17.49
CA ALA A 214 2.13 -11.82 -18.07
C ALA A 214 2.05 -10.29 -18.00
N ILE A 215 1.80 -9.62 -19.12
CA ILE A 215 1.62 -8.17 -19.18
C ILE A 215 0.20 -7.85 -18.70
N VAL A 216 0.09 -6.92 -17.76
CA VAL A 216 -1.19 -6.51 -17.16
C VAL A 216 -1.46 -5.04 -17.44
N GLN A 217 -2.69 -4.72 -17.81
CA GLN A 217 -3.16 -3.34 -17.97
C GLN A 217 -3.56 -2.77 -16.60
N LEU A 218 -2.86 -1.73 -16.18
CA LEU A 218 -3.09 -1.03 -14.91
C LEU A 218 -3.99 0.20 -15.09
N GLY A 219 -4.12 0.71 -16.30
CA GLY A 219 -4.93 1.87 -16.63
C GLY A 219 -4.69 2.34 -18.07
N PRO A 220 -5.27 3.48 -18.48
CA PRO A 220 -4.98 4.09 -19.77
C PRO A 220 -3.49 4.42 -19.88
N GLU A 221 -2.83 3.87 -20.90
CA GLU A 221 -1.38 3.99 -21.12
C GLU A 221 -0.55 3.63 -19.87
N TRP A 222 -0.99 2.64 -19.09
CA TRP A 222 -0.24 2.19 -17.92
C TRP A 222 -0.30 0.67 -17.82
N HIS A 223 0.88 0.04 -17.78
CA HIS A 223 1.04 -1.40 -17.77
C HIS A 223 1.98 -1.84 -16.66
N GLY A 224 1.88 -3.12 -16.31
CA GLY A 224 2.80 -3.80 -15.41
C GLY A 224 3.06 -5.21 -15.90
N MET A 225 3.68 -6.01 -15.06
CA MET A 225 3.89 -7.44 -15.31
C MET A 225 3.61 -8.29 -14.07
N LEU A 226 3.04 -9.46 -14.29
CA LEU A 226 2.90 -10.54 -13.32
C LEU A 226 3.95 -11.60 -13.59
N TYR A 227 4.57 -12.10 -12.53
CA TYR A 227 5.64 -13.10 -12.62
C TYR A 227 5.73 -13.94 -11.35
N SER A 228 6.31 -15.13 -11.49
CA SER A 228 6.72 -15.92 -10.32
C SER A 228 8.03 -15.39 -9.77
N GLN A 229 8.13 -15.22 -8.45
CA GLN A 229 9.41 -14.84 -7.84
C GLN A 229 10.50 -15.89 -8.16
N ALA A 230 11.58 -15.43 -8.80
CA ALA A 230 12.55 -16.26 -9.51
C ALA A 230 13.63 -16.94 -8.64
N ASP A 231 13.56 -16.83 -7.31
CA ASP A 231 14.54 -17.48 -6.42
C ASP A 231 14.09 -18.92 -6.10
N SER A 232 14.70 -19.89 -6.79
CA SER A 232 14.36 -21.32 -6.69
C SER A 232 14.56 -21.94 -5.30
N LYS A 233 15.29 -21.25 -4.41
CA LYS A 233 15.54 -21.69 -3.03
C LYS A 233 14.54 -21.11 -2.02
N LYS A 234 13.69 -20.17 -2.43
CA LYS A 234 12.69 -19.51 -1.57
C LYS A 234 11.29 -19.94 -1.97
N LYS A 235 10.34 -19.72 -1.04
CA LYS A 235 8.90 -19.86 -1.33
C LYS A 235 8.55 -18.88 -2.46
N SER A 236 8.04 -19.40 -3.58
CA SER A 236 7.60 -18.57 -4.71
C SER A 236 6.12 -18.27 -4.61
N ASN A 237 5.75 -17.02 -4.87
CA ASN A 237 4.38 -16.55 -4.99
C ASN A 237 4.23 -15.74 -6.27
N LEU A 238 2.99 -15.50 -6.69
CA LEU A 238 2.67 -14.56 -7.75
C LEU A 238 2.97 -13.13 -7.29
N MET A 239 3.73 -12.41 -8.09
CA MET A 239 4.06 -11.00 -7.87
C MET A 239 3.63 -10.16 -9.07
N MET A 240 3.32 -8.90 -8.82
CA MET A 240 3.09 -7.86 -9.80
C MET A 240 4.15 -6.77 -9.64
N SER A 241 4.69 -6.27 -10.75
CA SER A 241 5.48 -5.05 -10.80
C SER A 241 4.79 -4.02 -11.67
N LEU A 242 4.82 -2.75 -11.25
CA LEU A 242 4.24 -1.65 -12.00
C LEU A 242 5.33 -0.95 -12.82
N PHE A 243 5.12 -0.75 -14.11
CA PHE A 243 6.02 0.08 -14.90
C PHE A 243 5.71 1.57 -14.71
N GLU A 244 6.59 2.42 -15.21
CA GLU A 244 6.30 3.84 -15.37
C GLU A 244 5.04 4.03 -16.22
N PRO A 245 4.11 4.94 -15.87
CA PRO A 245 3.01 5.29 -16.74
C PRO A 245 3.52 5.89 -18.06
N GLY A 246 2.93 5.46 -19.16
CA GLY A 246 3.27 5.92 -20.49
C GLY A 246 3.09 4.84 -21.56
N PRO A 247 3.10 5.25 -22.85
CA PRO A 247 2.90 4.33 -23.96
C PRO A 247 4.08 3.40 -24.22
N GLU A 248 5.29 3.80 -23.83
CA GLU A 248 6.57 3.11 -24.11
C GLU A 248 7.43 3.07 -22.83
N PRO A 249 6.99 2.34 -21.77
CA PRO A 249 7.76 2.26 -20.53
C PRO A 249 9.09 1.52 -20.70
N LEU A 250 9.18 0.62 -21.69
CA LEU A 250 10.33 -0.23 -21.95
C LEU A 250 10.77 -0.04 -23.41
N PRO A 251 11.83 0.75 -23.67
CA PRO A 251 12.23 1.12 -25.03
C PRO A 251 12.52 -0.07 -25.96
N TRP A 252 12.96 -1.21 -25.41
CA TRP A 252 13.25 -2.41 -26.20
C TRP A 252 12.02 -3.21 -26.62
N LEU A 253 10.86 -2.98 -25.99
CA LEU A 253 9.58 -3.54 -26.42
C LEU A 253 8.77 -2.57 -27.29
N GLY A 254 9.17 -1.30 -27.35
CA GLY A 254 8.44 -0.27 -28.06
C GLY A 254 7.11 0.09 -27.37
N LYS A 255 6.16 0.58 -28.17
CA LYS A 255 4.84 0.98 -27.66
C LYS A 255 4.02 -0.23 -27.27
N MET A 256 3.56 -0.29 -26.02
CA MET A 256 2.77 -1.41 -25.49
C MET A 256 1.50 -1.65 -26.32
N ALA A 257 0.87 -0.58 -26.81
CA ALA A 257 -0.33 -0.66 -27.65
C ALA A 257 -0.09 -1.27 -29.05
N GLN A 258 1.17 -1.42 -29.47
CA GLN A 258 1.55 -2.03 -30.76
C GLN A 258 1.97 -3.49 -30.62
N LEU A 259 2.03 -4.02 -29.39
CA LEU A 259 2.27 -5.44 -29.16
C LEU A 259 0.98 -6.22 -29.50
N GLY A 260 1.03 -6.98 -30.59
CA GLY A 260 -0.08 -7.79 -31.09
C GLY A 260 0.14 -9.29 -30.89
N PRO A 261 -0.91 -10.10 -31.11
CA PRO A 261 -0.78 -11.55 -31.09
C PRO A 261 0.08 -12.03 -32.28
N ILE A 262 0.70 -13.21 -32.12
CA ILE A 262 1.48 -13.87 -33.18
C ILE A 262 0.63 -14.49 -34.30
N SER A 263 -0.70 -14.56 -34.11
CA SER A 263 -1.69 -15.23 -34.97
C SER A 263 -2.09 -14.41 -36.18
#